data_AF-A0A3D5DD98-F1
#
_entry.id   AF-A0A3D5DD98-F1
#
_cell.length_a   1.000
_cell.length_b   1.000
_cell.length_c   1.000
_cell.angle_alpha   90.00
_cell.angle_beta   90.00
_cell.angle_gamma   90.00
#
_symmetry.space_group_name_H-M   'P 1'
#
loop_
_entity.id
_entity.type
_entity.pdbx_description
1 polymer ?
#
loop_
_entity_poly.entity_id
_entity_poly.type
_entity_poly.pdbx_seq_one_letter_code
_entity_poly.pdbx_strand_id
1 'polypeptide(L)'
;MLAEFQTRWIVERMQDMSDDDKRTLEPTVAAEDMWIKRSKEAADRTLLPHTDSLYMGANIPGKPRVIQAYMGGFVSYQRLCADAIANHYQDFE
;
A
#
# COMPACT_ATOMS: atom_id res chain seq x y z
N MET A 1 9.84 8.53 -10.13
CA MET A 1 10.24 7.93 -8.84
C MET A 1 9.21 6.94 -8.30
N LEU A 2 8.04 7.36 -7.76
CA LEU A 2 7.07 6.40 -7.18
C LEU A 2 6.51 5.43 -8.23
N ALA A 3 6.01 5.95 -9.35
CA ALA A 3 5.46 5.13 -10.43
C ALA A 3 6.49 4.12 -10.95
N GLU A 4 7.70 4.59 -11.26
CA GLU A 4 8.82 3.73 -11.71
C GLU A 4 9.18 2.63 -10.71
N PHE A 5 9.22 2.95 -9.42
CA PHE A 5 9.46 1.96 -8.36
C PHE A 5 8.34 0.92 -8.31
N GLN A 6 7.07 1.35 -8.33
CA GLN A 6 5.93 0.44 -8.29
C GLN A 6 5.86 -0.45 -9.54
N THR A 7 6.10 0.11 -10.73
CA THR A 7 6.16 -0.65 -11.97
C THR A 7 7.23 -1.73 -11.89
N ARG A 8 8.44 -1.38 -11.44
CA ARG A 8 9.51 -2.36 -11.28
C ARG A 8 9.17 -3.44 -10.27
N TRP A 9 8.64 -3.07 -9.10
CA TRP A 9 8.23 -4.03 -8.06
C TRP A 9 7.16 -5.02 -8.56
N ILE A 10 6.16 -4.52 -9.32
CA ILE A 10 5.12 -5.36 -9.92
C ILE A 10 5.72 -6.28 -11.00
N VAL A 11 6.58 -5.76 -11.88
CA VAL A 11 7.21 -6.53 -12.97
C VAL A 11 8.13 -7.62 -12.43
N GLU A 12 9.01 -7.28 -11.49
CA GLU A 12 9.85 -8.25 -10.77
C GLU A 12 8.99 -9.36 -10.21
N ARG A 13 7.77 -9.03 -9.75
CA ARG A 13 6.93 -10.06 -9.19
C ARG A 13 6.16 -10.93 -10.16
N MET A 14 5.70 -10.36 -11.26
CA MET A 14 5.12 -11.15 -12.35
C MET A 14 6.13 -12.17 -12.88
N GLN A 15 7.44 -11.88 -12.80
CA GLN A 15 8.50 -12.82 -13.13
C GLN A 15 8.55 -14.00 -12.14
N ASP A 16 8.62 -13.75 -10.83
CA ASP A 16 8.64 -14.88 -9.87
C ASP A 16 7.36 -15.73 -9.94
N MET A 17 6.20 -15.11 -10.21
CA MET A 17 4.97 -15.88 -10.42
C MET A 17 5.06 -16.80 -11.64
N SER A 18 5.68 -16.32 -12.72
CA SER A 18 5.92 -17.12 -13.93
C SER A 18 6.88 -18.27 -13.66
N ASP A 19 7.92 -18.04 -12.86
CA ASP A 19 8.92 -19.06 -12.51
C ASP A 19 8.34 -20.14 -11.58
N ASP A 20 7.38 -19.76 -10.71
CA ASP A 20 6.68 -20.65 -9.77
C ASP A 20 5.41 -21.32 -10.36
N ASP A 21 5.07 -21.11 -11.64
CA ASP A 21 3.80 -21.52 -12.29
C ASP A 21 2.52 -21.05 -11.53
N LYS A 22 2.61 -19.89 -10.87
CA LYS A 22 1.48 -19.25 -10.17
C LYS A 22 0.66 -18.39 -11.12
N ARG A 23 -0.66 -18.50 -11.01
CA ARG A 23 -1.62 -17.76 -11.86
C ARG A 23 -2.29 -16.58 -11.18
N THR A 24 -2.30 -16.57 -9.85
CA THR A 24 -2.93 -15.55 -9.01
C THR A 24 -1.96 -15.11 -7.92
N LEU A 25 -2.13 -13.86 -7.50
CA LEU A 25 -1.46 -13.27 -6.35
C LEU A 25 -2.38 -12.19 -5.80
N GLU A 26 -3.14 -12.53 -4.77
CA GLU A 26 -4.14 -11.67 -4.15
C GLU A 26 -3.72 -11.38 -2.70
N PRO A 27 -3.71 -10.12 -2.24
CA PRO A 27 -3.45 -9.85 -0.84
C PRO A 27 -4.56 -10.49 0.01
N THR A 28 -4.18 -11.13 1.11
CA THR A 28 -5.18 -11.62 2.07
C THR A 28 -5.93 -10.44 2.70
N VAL A 29 -7.18 -10.66 3.11
CA VAL A 29 -7.99 -9.63 3.81
C VAL A 29 -7.26 -9.05 5.03
N ALA A 30 -6.54 -9.90 5.77
CA ALA A 30 -5.75 -9.48 6.92
C ALA A 30 -4.60 -8.53 6.53
N ALA A 31 -3.95 -8.75 5.38
CA ALA A 31 -2.91 -7.88 4.87
C ALA A 31 -3.46 -6.52 4.44
N GLU A 32 -4.63 -6.50 3.79
CA GLU A 32 -5.32 -5.25 3.42
C GLU A 32 -5.72 -4.44 4.66
N ASP A 33 -6.35 -5.06 5.65
CA ASP A 33 -6.74 -4.41 6.92
C ASP A 33 -5.53 -3.81 7.64
N MET A 34 -4.43 -4.56 7.68
CA MET A 34 -3.16 -4.11 8.26
C MET A 34 -2.58 -2.93 7.49
N TRP A 35 -2.65 -2.94 6.15
CA TRP A 35 -2.22 -1.83 5.30
C TRP A 35 -3.05 -0.56 5.52
N ILE A 36 -4.37 -0.70 5.64
CA ILE A 36 -5.30 0.40 5.94
C ILE A 36 -4.96 1.00 7.30
N LYS A 37 -4.83 0.17 8.33
CA LYS A 37 -4.48 0.60 9.69
C LYS A 37 -3.15 1.35 9.69
N ARG A 38 -2.12 0.80 9.05
CA ARG A 38 -0.79 1.44 8.98
C ARG A 38 -0.82 2.77 8.26
N SER A 39 -1.56 2.87 7.16
CA SER A 39 -1.74 4.11 6.41
C SER A 39 -2.44 5.17 7.25
N LYS A 40 -3.47 4.79 8.00
CA LYS A 40 -4.15 5.67 8.96
C LYS A 40 -3.19 6.15 10.05
N GLU A 41 -2.45 5.26 10.69
CA GLU A 41 -1.48 5.61 11.74
C GLU A 41 -0.35 6.53 11.23
N ALA A 42 0.04 6.40 9.96
CA ALA A 42 0.97 7.34 9.34
C ALA A 42 0.34 8.74 9.15
N ALA A 43 -0.90 8.81 8.69
CA ALA A 43 -1.62 10.06 8.52
C ALA A 43 -1.95 10.76 9.85
N ASP A 44 -2.33 10.00 10.89
CA ASP A 44 -2.66 10.51 12.23
C ASP A 44 -1.49 11.25 12.90
N ARG A 45 -0.24 11.02 12.44
CA ARG A 45 0.97 11.72 12.91
C ARG A 45 1.24 13.03 12.16
N THR A 46 0.29 13.50 11.36
CA THR A 46 0.38 14.72 10.55
C THR A 46 -0.81 15.64 10.83
N LEU A 47 -0.85 16.81 10.20
CA LEU A 47 -1.99 17.72 10.29
C LEU A 47 -3.12 17.38 9.29
N LEU A 48 -2.91 16.43 8.38
CA LEU A 48 -3.88 16.06 7.34
C LEU A 48 -5.27 15.68 7.87
N PRO A 49 -5.40 14.90 8.98
CA PRO A 49 -6.72 14.52 9.50
C PRO A 49 -7.56 15.72 9.97
N HIS A 50 -6.94 16.86 10.23
CA HIS A 50 -7.59 18.06 10.73
C HIS A 50 -8.04 19.03 9.63
N THR A 51 -7.85 18.69 8.35
CA THR A 51 -8.17 19.56 7.22
C THR A 51 -8.93 18.82 6.13
N ASP A 52 -9.93 19.49 5.56
CA ASP A 52 -10.64 19.00 4.38
C ASP A 52 -9.72 19.02 3.15
N SER A 53 -9.42 17.83 2.64
CA SER A 53 -8.52 17.65 1.51
C SER A 53 -8.92 16.45 0.66
N LEU A 54 -8.45 16.43 -0.60
CA LEU A 54 -8.56 15.26 -1.48
C LEU A 54 -7.90 14.02 -0.87
N TYR A 55 -6.81 14.22 -0.11
CA TYR A 55 -6.12 13.14 0.60
C TYR A 55 -6.99 12.49 1.68
N MET A 56 -7.88 13.25 2.31
CA MET A 56 -8.83 12.74 3.29
C MET A 56 -10.20 12.39 2.68
N GLY A 57 -10.33 12.38 1.34
CA GLY A 57 -11.57 12.06 0.66
C GLY A 57 -12.69 13.10 0.82
N ALA A 58 -12.33 14.35 1.13
CA ALA A 58 -13.28 15.42 1.44
C ALA A 58 -14.14 15.90 0.27
N ASN A 59 -13.72 15.60 -0.96
CA ASN A 59 -14.34 16.07 -2.19
C ASN A 59 -15.67 15.41 -2.53
N ILE A 60 -16.04 14.31 -1.88
CA ILE A 60 -17.26 13.57 -2.21
C ILE A 60 -18.19 13.61 -0.99
N PRO A 61 -19.33 14.33 -1.07
CA PRO A 61 -20.34 14.32 -0.01
C PRO A 61 -20.80 12.90 0.33
N GLY A 62 -20.85 12.58 1.62
CA GLY A 62 -21.26 11.26 2.12
C GLY A 62 -20.17 10.18 2.09
N LYS A 63 -19.00 10.43 1.46
CA LYS A 63 -17.88 9.47 1.50
C LYS A 63 -17.18 9.51 2.87
N PRO A 64 -16.82 8.35 3.45
CA PRO A 64 -16.02 8.30 4.66
C PRO A 64 -14.69 9.06 4.52
N ARG A 65 -14.30 9.79 5.57
CA ARG A 65 -13.03 10.52 5.63
C ARG A 65 -11.90 9.57 6.04
N VAL A 66 -11.26 8.98 5.03
CA VAL A 66 -10.11 8.08 5.18
C VAL A 66 -8.98 8.55 4.30
N ILE A 67 -7.75 8.40 4.81
CA ILE A 67 -6.55 8.74 4.05
C ILE A 67 -6.48 7.88 2.77
N GLN A 68 -6.28 8.54 1.63
CA GLN A 68 -6.26 7.89 0.31
C GLN A 68 -4.84 7.51 -0.15
N ALA A 69 -3.80 7.87 0.62
CA ALA A 69 -2.41 7.63 0.27
C ALA A 69 -1.56 7.34 1.52
N TYR A 70 -0.43 6.65 1.34
CA TYR A 70 0.49 6.36 2.43
C TYR A 70 1.35 7.59 2.78
N MET A 71 1.20 8.11 4.00
CA MET A 71 1.88 9.32 4.48
C MET A 71 3.16 9.06 5.29
N GLY A 72 3.69 7.83 5.27
CA GLY A 72 4.90 7.45 6.02
C GLY A 72 6.23 7.74 5.31
N GLY A 73 6.19 8.40 4.14
CA GLY A 73 7.37 8.73 3.33
C GLY A 73 7.86 7.59 2.43
N PHE A 74 8.55 7.95 1.35
CA PHE A 74 8.95 7.01 0.29
C PHE A 74 9.94 5.94 0.79
N VAL A 75 10.93 6.30 1.61
CA VAL A 75 11.90 5.33 2.15
C VAL A 75 11.21 4.23 2.97
N SER A 76 10.25 4.63 3.82
CA SER A 76 9.45 3.66 4.60
C SER A 76 8.57 2.79 3.69
N TYR A 77 8.01 3.37 2.64
CA TYR A 77 7.23 2.63 1.64
C TYR A 77 8.08 1.58 0.92
N GLN A 78 9.29 1.94 0.48
CA GLN A 78 10.21 1.01 -0.18
C GLN A 78 10.61 -0.15 0.74
N ARG A 79 10.85 0.11 2.03
CA ARG A 79 11.13 -0.94 3.01
C ARG A 79 9.98 -1.93 3.14
N LEU A 80 8.74 -1.43 3.20
CA LEU A 80 7.55 -2.30 3.27
C LEU A 80 7.41 -3.20 2.04
N CYS A 81 7.63 -2.65 0.86
CA CYS A 81 7.62 -3.41 -0.38
C CYS A 81 8.76 -4.46 -0.42
N ALA A 82 9.93 -4.13 0.14
CA ALA A 82 11.06 -5.07 0.23
C ALA A 82 10.80 -6.19 1.26
N ASP A 83 10.18 -5.88 2.40
CA ASP A 83 9.83 -6.87 3.42
C ASP A 83 8.82 -7.90 2.88
N ALA A 84 7.85 -7.46 2.07
CA ALA A 84 6.93 -8.34 1.38
C ALA A 84 7.69 -9.34 0.48
N ILE A 85 8.70 -8.85 -0.26
CA ILE A 85 9.55 -9.70 -1.11
C ILE A 85 10.34 -10.70 -0.27
N ALA A 86 11.01 -10.23 0.79
CA ALA A 86 11.88 -11.04 1.64
C ALA A 86 11.13 -12.16 2.37
N ASN A 87 9.86 -11.94 2.71
CA ASN A 87 9.02 -12.95 3.35
C ASN A 87 8.26 -13.84 2.36
N HIS A 88 8.69 -13.88 1.09
CA HIS A 88 8.08 -14.68 0.03
C HIS A 88 6.56 -14.51 -0.10
N TYR A 89 6.06 -13.32 0.26
CA TYR A 89 4.63 -12.98 0.24
C TYR A 89 3.71 -13.90 1.01
N GLN A 90 4.11 -14.29 2.21
CA GLN A 90 3.20 -14.94 3.16
C GLN A 90 1.84 -14.22 3.37
N ASP A 91 1.77 -12.92 3.06
CA ASP A 91 0.57 -12.09 3.19
C ASP A 91 -0.35 -12.11 1.94
N PHE A 92 0.01 -12.89 0.91
CA PHE A 92 -0.70 -13.02 -0.37
C PHE A 92 -1.03 -14.50 -0.65
N GLU A 93 -2.13 -14.74 -1.37
CA GLU A 93 -2.64 -16.06 -1.78
C GLU A 93 -2.87 -16.21 -3.30
#